data_AF-A0A2D7VLQ2-F1
#
_entry.id   AF-A0A2D7VLQ2-F1
#
_cell.length_a   1.000
_cell.length_b   1.000
_cell.length_c   1.000
_cell.angle_alpha   90.00
_cell.angle_beta   90.00
_cell.angle_gamma   90.00
#
_symmetry.space_group_name_H-M   'P 1'
#
loop_
_entity.id
_entity.type
_entity.pdbx_description
1 polymer ?
#
loop_
_entity_poly.entity_id
_entity_poly.type
_entity_poly.pdbx_seq_one_letter_code
_entity_poly.pdbx_strand_id
1 'polypeptide(L)'
;MKDCIVKALPNHYYTRRAEFLEEREQVFSPMWVCIGFASDAPNAGDVQPLEFMELPLLMVRDSDNTLRVFHNVCRHRGHVLVSERGTVKQSLRCPYHSWTYTLEGKLARTPNIGGVGINDVEGFNRQEFGLVQVDSVEWHDLVFINLSGNAPAFEDFIAPLEQRWKPFWGAEGASLLRLAEANSSIRLEVQANWKLAVENYLEAYHLPTVHPALNQISPLAEHEIHLDENFAGQLSHCYTLGAGGGRHLPVFPAWPEALYEEAQYPAL
;
A
#
# COMPACT_ATOMS: atom_id res chain seq x y z
N MET A 1 32.68 9.69 10.98
CA MET A 1 31.25 10.10 10.93
C MET A 1 30.99 11.22 11.94
N LYS A 2 31.50 12.44 11.72
CA LYS A 2 31.27 13.58 12.63
C LYS A 2 30.58 14.80 11.97
N ASP A 3 30.29 14.74 10.67
CA ASP A 3 29.92 15.95 9.91
C ASP A 3 28.49 15.97 9.37
N CYS A 4 27.56 15.19 9.93
CA CYS A 4 26.14 15.39 9.60
C CYS A 4 25.22 14.97 10.75
N ILE A 5 25.29 15.69 11.88
CA ILE A 5 24.17 15.67 12.83
C ILE A 5 23.08 16.55 12.21
N VAL A 6 22.11 15.90 11.58
CA VAL A 6 20.91 16.58 11.06
C VAL A 6 19.93 16.74 12.22
N LYS A 7 19.28 17.90 12.30
CA LYS A 7 18.23 18.14 13.30
C LYS A 7 16.97 17.37 12.90
N ALA A 8 16.26 16.85 13.89
CA ALA A 8 14.92 16.31 13.70
C ALA A 8 13.96 17.38 13.13
N LEU A 9 12.86 16.92 12.53
CA LEU A 9 11.84 17.81 12.00
C LEU A 9 11.25 18.70 13.10
N PRO A 10 11.02 20.00 12.83
CA PRO A 10 10.25 20.86 13.71
C PRO A 10 8.84 20.32 14.01
N ASN A 11 8.32 20.62 15.19
CA ASN A 11 7.00 20.14 15.66
C ASN A 11 5.84 20.42 14.66
N HIS A 12 5.91 21.54 13.93
CA HIS A 12 4.82 21.93 13.03
C HIS A 12 4.56 20.91 11.90
N TYR A 13 5.58 20.16 11.46
CA TYR A 13 5.43 19.08 10.47
C TYR A 13 4.56 17.92 10.98
N TYR A 14 4.42 17.79 12.29
CA TYR A 14 3.59 16.74 12.90
C TYR A 14 2.18 17.23 13.21
N THR A 15 1.97 18.54 13.32
CA THR A 15 0.73 19.11 13.91
C THR A 15 -0.07 19.99 12.95
N ARG A 16 0.52 20.52 11.88
CA ARG A 16 -0.16 21.43 10.95
C ARG A 16 -0.73 20.72 9.75
N ARG A 17 -2.04 20.90 9.53
CA ARG A 17 -2.76 20.39 8.35
C ARG A 17 -2.18 20.85 7.01
N ALA A 18 -1.76 22.11 6.90
CA ALA A 18 -1.22 22.63 5.65
C ALA A 18 0.03 21.85 5.20
N GLU A 19 0.83 21.39 6.16
CA GLU A 19 2.06 20.64 5.88
C GLU A 19 1.75 19.18 5.55
N PHE A 20 0.72 18.59 6.16
CA PHE A 20 0.18 17.30 5.69
C PHE A 20 -0.27 17.35 4.23
N LEU A 21 -0.94 18.42 3.81
CA LEU A 21 -1.35 18.58 2.41
C LEU A 21 -0.14 18.75 1.49
N GLU A 22 0.88 19.50 1.91
CA GLU A 22 2.13 19.62 1.16
C GLU A 22 2.87 18.27 1.06
N GLU A 23 2.93 17.50 2.15
CA GLU A 23 3.50 16.14 2.14
C GLU A 23 2.78 15.23 1.16
N ARG A 24 1.43 15.31 1.10
CA ARG A 24 0.68 14.56 0.10
C ARG A 24 1.11 14.89 -1.32
N GLU A 25 1.27 16.18 -1.64
CA GLU A 25 1.60 16.60 -3.00
C GLU A 25 3.08 16.43 -3.37
N GLN A 26 4.01 16.67 -2.44
CA GLN A 26 5.45 16.68 -2.72
C GLN A 26 6.17 15.38 -2.38
N VAL A 27 5.61 14.60 -1.45
CA VAL A 27 6.21 13.33 -1.00
C VAL A 27 5.39 12.19 -1.57
N PHE A 28 4.14 12.03 -1.16
CA PHE A 28 3.36 10.84 -1.53
C PHE A 28 2.87 10.80 -2.97
N SER A 29 2.60 11.94 -3.58
CA SER A 29 2.12 11.99 -4.96
C SER A 29 3.15 11.52 -6.01
N PRO A 30 4.43 11.94 -5.94
CA PRO A 30 5.47 11.46 -6.86
C PRO A 30 6.05 10.08 -6.52
N MET A 31 5.81 9.54 -5.32
CA MET A 31 6.35 8.25 -4.87
C MET A 31 5.48 7.05 -5.26
N TRP A 32 6.08 5.86 -5.27
CA TRP A 32 5.34 4.61 -5.15
C TRP A 32 4.99 4.37 -3.68
N VAL A 33 3.71 4.12 -3.38
CA VAL A 33 3.23 3.92 -2.00
C VAL A 33 2.35 2.68 -1.91
N CYS A 34 2.61 1.83 -0.93
CA CYS A 34 1.76 0.68 -0.64
C CYS A 34 0.46 1.12 0.03
N ILE A 35 -0.69 0.67 -0.50
CA ILE A 35 -2.02 1.05 -0.02
C ILE A 35 -2.86 -0.11 0.52
N GLY A 36 -2.34 -1.34 0.45
CA GLY A 36 -3.06 -2.52 0.92
C GLY A 36 -2.59 -3.78 0.22
N PHE A 37 -3.42 -4.81 0.28
CA PHE A 37 -3.10 -6.13 -0.24
C PHE A 37 -3.99 -6.50 -1.43
N ALA A 38 -3.42 -7.20 -2.41
CA ALA A 38 -4.14 -7.73 -3.55
C ALA A 38 -5.19 -8.77 -3.12
N SER A 39 -4.91 -9.48 -2.02
CA SER A 39 -5.84 -10.37 -1.33
C SER A 39 -7.08 -9.70 -0.75
N ASP A 40 -7.13 -8.37 -0.65
CA ASP A 40 -8.35 -7.64 -0.26
C ASP A 40 -9.38 -7.61 -1.41
N ALA A 41 -8.95 -7.86 -2.65
CA ALA A 41 -9.80 -8.01 -3.83
C ALA A 41 -9.35 -9.20 -4.70
N PRO A 42 -9.51 -10.45 -4.22
CA PRO A 42 -8.88 -11.62 -4.83
C PRO A 42 -9.57 -12.11 -6.11
N ASN A 43 -10.85 -11.83 -6.31
CA ASN A 43 -11.64 -12.37 -7.43
C ASN A 43 -12.11 -11.28 -8.37
N ALA A 44 -12.23 -11.60 -9.66
CA ALA A 44 -12.86 -10.73 -10.65
C ALA A 44 -14.22 -10.19 -10.16
N GLY A 45 -14.40 -8.88 -10.26
CA GLY A 45 -15.56 -8.14 -9.75
C GLY A 45 -15.44 -7.66 -8.32
N ASP A 46 -14.41 -8.06 -7.56
CA ASP A 46 -14.19 -7.56 -6.22
C ASP A 46 -13.83 -6.07 -6.26
N VAL A 47 -14.46 -5.32 -5.35
CA VAL A 47 -14.28 -3.89 -5.16
C VAL A 47 -13.97 -3.61 -3.71
N GLN A 48 -12.89 -2.88 -3.48
CA GLN A 48 -12.42 -2.52 -2.15
C GLN A 48 -12.19 -1.01 -2.10
N PRO A 49 -13.14 -0.24 -1.52
CA PRO A 49 -12.93 1.18 -1.28
C PRO A 49 -11.90 1.35 -0.14
N LEU A 50 -11.03 2.34 -0.28
CA LEU A 50 -10.10 2.75 0.75
C LEU A 50 -9.85 4.26 0.67
N GLU A 51 -9.18 4.80 1.67
CA GLU A 51 -8.76 6.19 1.70
C GLU A 51 -7.25 6.25 1.89
N PHE A 52 -6.58 7.05 1.06
CA PHE A 52 -5.16 7.31 1.20
C PHE A 52 -4.93 8.82 1.15
N MET A 53 -4.34 9.39 2.20
CA MET A 53 -4.09 10.83 2.31
C MET A 53 -5.33 11.70 2.04
N GLU A 54 -6.48 11.29 2.59
CA GLU A 54 -7.80 11.92 2.39
C GLU A 54 -8.33 11.88 0.95
N LEU A 55 -7.72 11.04 0.09
CA LEU A 55 -8.21 10.78 -1.25
C LEU A 55 -9.01 9.47 -1.25
N PRO A 56 -10.29 9.50 -1.68
CA PRO A 56 -11.07 8.27 -1.81
C PRO A 56 -10.60 7.49 -3.03
N LEU A 57 -10.11 6.27 -2.79
CA LEU A 57 -9.63 5.35 -3.80
C LEU A 57 -10.51 4.10 -3.85
N LEU A 58 -10.44 3.40 -4.97
CA LEU A 58 -11.18 2.17 -5.22
C LEU A 58 -10.25 1.17 -5.90
N MET A 59 -9.91 0.09 -5.20
CA MET A 59 -9.33 -1.10 -5.83
C MET A 59 -10.45 -1.90 -6.50
N VAL A 60 -10.21 -2.33 -7.73
CA VAL A 60 -11.12 -3.15 -8.52
C VAL A 60 -10.32 -4.29 -9.15
N ARG A 61 -10.76 -5.53 -8.95
CA ARG A 61 -10.27 -6.66 -9.74
C ARG A 61 -11.16 -6.79 -10.97
N ASP A 62 -10.64 -6.51 -12.16
CA ASP A 62 -11.43 -6.52 -13.39
C ASP A 62 -11.75 -7.94 -13.88
N SER A 63 -12.48 -8.04 -14.99
CA SER A 63 -12.88 -9.34 -15.56
C SER A 63 -11.70 -10.17 -16.10
N ASP A 64 -10.56 -9.52 -16.37
CA ASP A 64 -9.33 -10.16 -16.82
C ASP A 64 -8.41 -10.51 -15.62
N ASN A 65 -8.92 -10.41 -14.39
CA ASN A 65 -8.19 -10.57 -13.12
C ASN A 65 -7.05 -9.56 -12.90
N THR A 66 -7.07 -8.43 -13.61
CA THR A 66 -6.12 -7.34 -13.37
C THR A 66 -6.63 -6.47 -12.22
N LEU A 67 -5.81 -6.23 -11.20
CA LEU A 67 -6.11 -5.24 -10.17
C LEU A 67 -5.84 -3.84 -10.71
N ARG A 68 -6.80 -2.95 -10.51
CA ARG A 68 -6.72 -1.54 -10.90
C ARG A 68 -7.10 -0.67 -9.72
N VAL A 69 -6.53 0.52 -9.66
CA VAL A 69 -6.90 1.54 -8.68
C VAL A 69 -7.47 2.75 -9.40
N PHE A 70 -8.60 3.26 -8.92
CA PHE A 70 -9.21 4.48 -9.42
C PHE A 70 -9.42 5.46 -8.28
N HIS A 71 -9.49 6.76 -8.60
CA HIS A 71 -10.19 7.68 -7.73
C HIS A 71 -11.66 7.24 -7.65
N ASN A 72 -12.15 7.00 -6.42
CA ASN A 72 -13.50 6.53 -6.15
C ASN A 72 -14.52 7.68 -6.26
N VAL A 73 -14.55 8.34 -7.42
CA VAL A 73 -15.24 9.60 -7.63
C VAL A 73 -15.90 9.56 -9.00
N CYS A 74 -17.23 9.64 -9.02
CA CYS A 74 -18.01 9.72 -10.24
C CYS A 74 -17.67 10.99 -11.03
N ARG A 75 -17.34 10.84 -12.31
CA ARG A 75 -17.00 11.94 -13.24
C ARG A 75 -18.16 12.88 -13.57
N HIS A 76 -19.39 12.57 -13.15
CA HIS A 76 -20.54 13.46 -13.34
C HIS A 76 -20.56 14.62 -12.34
N ARG A 77 -20.66 14.30 -11.04
CA ARG A 77 -20.81 15.30 -9.95
C ARG A 77 -20.01 14.95 -8.70
N GLY A 78 -18.94 14.18 -8.83
CA GLY A 78 -18.01 13.92 -7.73
C GLY A 78 -18.53 12.97 -6.64
N HIS A 79 -19.62 12.24 -6.86
CA HIS A 79 -20.16 11.32 -5.85
C HIS A 79 -19.26 10.08 -5.72
N VAL A 80 -19.04 9.61 -4.49
CA VAL A 80 -18.36 8.33 -4.21
C VAL A 80 -19.09 7.17 -4.89
N LEU A 81 -18.38 6.31 -5.63
CA LEU A 81 -19.03 5.24 -6.40
C LEU A 81 -19.36 4.03 -5.53
N VAL A 82 -18.40 3.62 -4.70
CA VAL A 82 -18.48 2.42 -3.86
C VAL A 82 -18.13 2.82 -2.43
N SER A 83 -19.08 2.65 -1.51
CA SER A 83 -18.88 3.02 -0.10
C SER A 83 -18.45 1.85 0.78
N GLU A 84 -18.70 0.62 0.33
CA GLU A 84 -18.43 -0.61 1.08
C GLU A 84 -17.76 -1.62 0.17
N ARG A 85 -16.92 -2.48 0.75
CA ARG A 85 -16.32 -3.60 0.04
C ARG A 85 -17.39 -4.57 -0.47
N GLY A 86 -17.14 -5.25 -1.57
CA GLY A 86 -18.03 -6.29 -2.06
C GLY A 86 -17.65 -6.80 -3.43
N THR A 87 -18.56 -7.50 -4.07
CA THR A 87 -18.37 -8.04 -5.42
C THR A 87 -19.47 -7.50 -6.33
N VAL A 88 -19.08 -6.90 -7.45
CA VAL A 88 -19.98 -6.45 -8.52
C VAL A 88 -19.89 -7.38 -9.71
N LYS A 89 -21.00 -7.56 -10.44
CA LYS A 89 -21.02 -8.52 -11.57
C LYS A 89 -20.22 -8.03 -12.77
N GLN A 90 -20.47 -6.81 -13.23
CA GLN A 90 -19.93 -6.32 -14.52
C GLN A 90 -19.65 -4.81 -14.53
N SER A 91 -20.15 -4.05 -13.56
CA SER A 91 -20.11 -2.59 -13.65
C SER A 91 -20.24 -1.90 -12.30
N LEU A 92 -19.63 -0.73 -12.19
CA LEU A 92 -19.76 0.21 -11.08
C LEU A 92 -20.86 1.21 -11.40
N ARG A 93 -21.94 1.24 -10.61
CA ARG A 93 -23.07 2.16 -10.82
C ARG A 93 -23.04 3.25 -9.77
N CYS A 94 -22.89 4.50 -10.21
CA CYS A 94 -22.97 5.66 -9.34
C CYS A 94 -24.36 5.74 -8.67
N PRO A 95 -24.45 5.82 -7.33
CA PRO A 95 -25.74 5.86 -6.62
C PRO A 95 -26.53 7.14 -6.91
N TYR A 96 -25.87 8.23 -7.31
CA TYR A 96 -26.53 9.51 -7.56
C TYR A 96 -27.40 9.53 -8.83
N HIS A 97 -26.77 9.43 -10.02
CA HIS A 97 -27.48 9.54 -11.31
C HIS A 97 -27.33 8.29 -12.20
N SER A 98 -26.88 7.17 -11.62
CA SER A 98 -26.75 5.89 -12.33
C SER A 98 -25.78 5.89 -13.53
N TRP A 99 -24.86 6.87 -13.59
CA TRP A 99 -23.70 6.74 -14.47
C TRP A 99 -22.99 5.43 -14.15
N THR A 100 -22.81 4.61 -15.18
CA THR A 100 -22.30 3.24 -15.04
C THR A 100 -20.94 3.15 -15.70
N TYR A 101 -19.96 2.65 -14.97
CA TYR A 101 -18.60 2.41 -15.45
C TYR A 101 -18.33 0.91 -15.56
N THR A 102 -17.51 0.49 -16.52
CA THR A 102 -16.96 -0.88 -16.55
C THR A 102 -15.94 -1.07 -15.43
N LEU A 103 -15.46 -2.29 -15.21
CA LEU A 103 -14.43 -2.55 -14.20
C LEU A 103 -13.06 -1.98 -14.59
N GLU A 104 -12.84 -1.75 -15.89
CA GLU A 104 -11.68 -1.05 -16.44
C GLU A 104 -11.87 0.49 -16.41
N GLY A 105 -12.92 0.99 -15.76
CA GLY A 105 -13.16 2.42 -15.54
C GLY A 105 -13.81 3.16 -16.71
N LYS A 106 -14.18 2.51 -17.81
CA LYS A 106 -14.80 3.18 -18.98
C LYS A 106 -16.25 3.56 -18.68
N LEU A 107 -16.66 4.79 -19.01
CA LEU A 107 -18.07 5.20 -18.86
C LEU A 107 -18.95 4.49 -19.89
N ALA A 108 -19.76 3.54 -19.43
CA ALA A 108 -20.60 2.69 -20.26
C ALA A 108 -22.01 3.24 -20.47
N ARG A 109 -22.63 3.84 -19.44
CA ARG A 109 -24.02 4.32 -19.54
C ARG A 109 -24.23 5.64 -18.80
N THR A 110 -25.05 6.50 -19.38
CA THR A 110 -25.44 7.81 -18.86
C THR A 110 -26.97 8.00 -18.89
N PRO A 111 -27.72 7.33 -18.00
CA PRO A 111 -29.18 7.33 -18.07
C PRO A 111 -29.78 8.73 -18.00
N ASN A 112 -30.73 9.03 -18.89
CA ASN A 112 -31.47 10.29 -18.98
C ASN A 112 -30.62 11.57 -19.09
N ILE A 113 -29.38 11.47 -19.62
CA ILE A 113 -28.47 12.62 -19.71
C ILE A 113 -29.02 13.76 -20.60
N GLY A 114 -29.81 13.43 -21.63
CA GLY A 114 -30.49 14.40 -22.49
C GLY A 114 -31.96 14.68 -22.12
N GLY A 115 -32.44 14.14 -21.00
CA GLY A 115 -33.85 14.12 -20.62
C GLY A 115 -34.43 12.71 -20.58
N VAL A 116 -35.73 12.59 -20.25
CA VAL A 116 -36.38 11.29 -20.02
C VAL A 116 -36.27 10.39 -21.25
N GLY A 117 -35.65 9.21 -21.08
CA GLY A 117 -35.45 8.22 -22.14
C GLY A 117 -34.30 8.53 -23.10
N ILE A 118 -33.63 9.68 -22.95
CA ILE A 118 -32.52 10.11 -23.81
C ILE A 118 -31.20 9.87 -23.07
N ASN A 119 -30.55 8.74 -23.39
CA ASN A 119 -29.33 8.28 -22.70
C ASN A 119 -28.02 8.71 -23.37
N ASP A 120 -28.11 9.27 -24.58
CA ASP A 120 -26.99 9.78 -25.37
C ASP A 120 -27.38 11.17 -25.89
N VAL A 121 -26.42 12.09 -25.90
CA VAL A 121 -26.59 13.46 -26.38
C VAL A 121 -25.52 13.73 -27.43
N GLU A 122 -25.88 14.41 -28.51
CA GLU A 122 -24.94 14.78 -29.56
C GLU A 122 -23.80 15.64 -28.97
N GLY A 123 -22.56 15.30 -29.34
CA GLY A 123 -21.37 15.96 -28.80
C GLY A 123 -20.89 15.45 -27.43
N PHE A 124 -21.63 14.55 -26.76
CA PHE A 124 -21.17 13.94 -25.51
C PHE A 124 -20.32 12.68 -25.77
N ASN A 125 -19.00 12.83 -25.68
CA ASN A 125 -18.07 11.71 -25.81
C ASN A 125 -17.81 11.03 -24.46
N ARG A 126 -18.43 9.88 -24.21
CA ARG A 126 -18.24 9.08 -22.98
C ARG A 126 -16.78 8.74 -22.67
N GLN A 127 -15.91 8.66 -23.68
CA GLN A 127 -14.50 8.31 -23.48
C GLN A 127 -13.73 9.36 -22.67
N GLU A 128 -14.17 10.62 -22.68
CA GLU A 128 -13.55 11.72 -21.91
C GLU A 128 -13.95 11.70 -20.42
N PHE A 129 -14.92 10.87 -20.06
CA PHE A 129 -15.53 10.80 -18.74
C PHE A 129 -15.36 9.43 -18.08
N GLY A 130 -14.37 8.63 -18.49
CA GLY A 130 -13.95 7.44 -17.75
C GLY A 130 -13.40 7.78 -16.35
N LEU A 131 -13.39 6.82 -15.44
CA LEU A 131 -12.77 6.99 -14.13
C LEU A 131 -11.30 7.38 -14.29
N VAL A 132 -10.83 8.24 -13.38
CA VAL A 132 -9.41 8.59 -13.34
C VAL A 132 -8.69 7.42 -12.66
N GLN A 133 -7.95 6.66 -13.47
CA GLN A 133 -7.10 5.58 -12.97
C GLN A 133 -5.87 6.19 -12.28
N VAL A 134 -5.46 5.55 -11.19
CA VAL A 134 -4.19 5.80 -10.51
C VAL A 134 -3.24 4.69 -10.94
N ASP A 135 -2.00 5.03 -11.29
CA ASP A 135 -1.01 4.03 -11.68
C ASP A 135 -0.78 3.09 -10.51
N SER A 136 -0.83 1.78 -10.76
CA SER A 136 -0.82 0.77 -9.71
C SER A 136 -0.11 -0.51 -10.14
N VAL A 137 0.63 -1.12 -9.21
CA VAL A 137 1.33 -2.40 -9.42
C VAL A 137 1.05 -3.35 -8.26
N GLU A 138 0.82 -4.61 -8.58
CA GLU A 138 0.77 -5.72 -7.62
C GLU A 138 2.17 -6.34 -7.50
N TRP A 139 2.74 -6.35 -6.29
CA TRP A 139 4.06 -6.91 -5.99
C TRP A 139 4.00 -7.73 -4.70
N HIS A 140 4.16 -9.06 -4.82
CA HIS A 140 4.11 -9.98 -3.67
C HIS A 140 2.89 -9.79 -2.76
N ASP A 141 1.70 -9.71 -3.35
CA ASP A 141 0.43 -9.42 -2.68
C ASP A 141 0.28 -7.96 -2.16
N LEU A 142 1.29 -7.11 -2.26
CA LEU A 142 1.19 -5.69 -1.94
C LEU A 142 0.72 -4.89 -3.16
N VAL A 143 -0.19 -3.94 -2.94
CA VAL A 143 -0.65 -3.02 -3.99
C VAL A 143 0.00 -1.68 -3.80
N PHE A 144 0.87 -1.31 -4.74
CA PHE A 144 1.50 0.01 -4.81
C PHE A 144 0.74 0.92 -5.76
N ILE A 145 0.73 2.21 -5.45
CA ILE A 145 0.22 3.25 -6.33
C ILE A 145 1.20 4.40 -6.53
N ASN A 146 1.06 5.13 -7.63
CA ASN A 146 1.65 6.43 -7.85
C ASN A 146 0.55 7.43 -8.26
N LEU A 147 0.32 8.47 -7.45
CA LEU A 147 -0.80 9.40 -7.68
C LEU A 147 -0.54 10.37 -8.84
N SER A 148 0.72 10.77 -9.02
CA SER A 148 1.11 11.74 -10.04
C SER A 148 1.25 11.15 -11.45
N GLY A 149 1.43 9.82 -11.55
CA GLY A 149 1.77 9.11 -12.79
C GLY A 149 3.14 9.47 -13.37
N ASN A 150 4.04 10.02 -12.56
CA ASN A 150 5.36 10.48 -13.00
C ASN A 150 6.53 9.80 -12.30
N ALA A 151 6.28 8.82 -11.43
CA ALA A 151 7.33 8.02 -10.81
C ALA A 151 8.15 7.27 -11.88
N PRO A 152 9.40 6.90 -11.56
CA PRO A 152 10.13 5.87 -12.30
C PRO A 152 9.31 4.58 -12.41
N ALA A 153 9.69 3.72 -13.35
CA ALA A 153 9.10 2.38 -13.45
C ALA A 153 9.18 1.66 -12.09
N PHE A 154 8.12 0.93 -11.73
CA PHE A 154 8.05 0.26 -10.42
C PHE A 154 9.21 -0.72 -10.23
N GLU A 155 9.64 -1.37 -11.30
CA GLU A 155 10.77 -2.30 -11.31
C GLU A 155 12.08 -1.62 -10.88
N ASP A 156 12.31 -0.37 -11.31
CA ASP A 156 13.48 0.40 -10.92
C ASP A 156 13.39 0.85 -9.46
N PHE A 157 12.18 1.23 -9.01
CA PHE A 157 11.92 1.62 -7.63
C PHE A 157 12.20 0.47 -6.65
N ILE A 158 11.69 -0.74 -6.94
CA ILE A 158 11.74 -1.89 -6.03
C ILE A 158 13.03 -2.71 -6.15
N ALA A 159 13.80 -2.53 -7.24
CA ALA A 159 15.02 -3.28 -7.53
C ALA A 159 16.03 -3.36 -6.37
N PRO A 160 16.32 -2.29 -5.60
CA PRO A 160 17.24 -2.37 -4.47
C PRO A 160 16.80 -3.39 -3.41
N LEU A 161 15.51 -3.39 -3.06
CA LEU A 161 14.96 -4.33 -2.07
C LEU A 161 14.94 -5.76 -2.62
N GLU A 162 14.53 -5.94 -3.87
CA GLU A 162 14.56 -7.24 -4.56
C GLU A 162 15.97 -7.85 -4.59
N GLN A 163 16.98 -7.06 -4.92
CA GLN A 163 18.37 -7.50 -4.94
C GLN A 163 18.85 -7.92 -3.55
N ARG A 164 18.43 -7.19 -2.52
CA ARG A 164 18.75 -7.49 -1.12
C ARG A 164 18.09 -8.79 -0.64
N TRP A 165 16.87 -9.08 -1.06
CA TRP A 165 16.13 -10.28 -0.64
C TRP A 165 16.41 -11.52 -1.47
N LYS A 166 16.91 -11.36 -2.70
CA LYS A 166 17.27 -12.47 -3.59
C LYS A 166 18.11 -13.59 -2.94
N PRO A 167 19.12 -13.31 -2.10
CA PRO A 167 19.88 -14.36 -1.41
C PRO A 167 19.07 -15.18 -0.39
N PHE A 168 17.99 -14.62 0.16
CA PHE A 168 17.15 -15.26 1.18
C PHE A 168 16.10 -16.18 0.56
N TRP A 169 15.44 -15.72 -0.50
CA TRP A 169 14.31 -16.45 -1.08
C TRP A 169 14.64 -17.15 -2.42
N GLY A 170 15.83 -16.92 -2.96
CA GLY A 170 16.26 -17.52 -4.23
C GLY A 170 15.41 -17.07 -5.42
N ALA A 171 15.33 -17.91 -6.45
CA ALA A 171 14.53 -17.62 -7.65
C ALA A 171 13.02 -17.84 -7.44
N GLU A 172 12.65 -18.78 -6.58
CA GLU A 172 11.26 -19.25 -6.46
C GLU A 172 10.57 -18.75 -5.18
N GLY A 173 11.29 -18.20 -4.20
CA GLY A 173 10.72 -17.96 -2.87
C GLY A 173 9.65 -16.87 -2.84
N ALA A 174 9.71 -15.87 -3.72
CA ALA A 174 8.61 -14.94 -3.94
C ALA A 174 7.28 -15.67 -4.22
N SER A 175 7.31 -16.70 -5.07
CA SER A 175 6.13 -17.52 -5.40
C SER A 175 5.64 -18.41 -4.24
N LEU A 176 6.44 -18.54 -3.17
CA LEU A 176 6.12 -19.31 -1.97
C LEU A 176 5.47 -18.45 -0.88
N LEU A 177 5.37 -17.13 -1.06
CA LEU A 177 4.62 -16.28 -0.15
C LEU A 177 3.15 -16.71 -0.09
N ARG A 178 2.62 -16.79 1.13
CA ARG A 178 1.23 -17.19 1.39
C ARG A 178 0.63 -16.23 2.39
N LEU A 179 -0.59 -15.77 2.09
CA LEU A 179 -1.42 -15.09 3.08
C LEU A 179 -1.91 -16.09 4.13
N ALA A 180 -1.84 -15.71 5.40
CA ALA A 180 -2.45 -16.49 6.47
C ALA A 180 -3.99 -16.34 6.44
N GLU A 181 -4.69 -17.47 6.47
CA GLU A 181 -6.16 -17.56 6.31
C GLU A 181 -6.96 -16.93 7.46
N ALA A 182 -6.36 -16.77 8.65
CA ALA A 182 -7.04 -16.24 9.83
C ALA A 182 -6.08 -15.47 10.74
N ASN A 183 -6.63 -14.46 11.46
CA ASN A 183 -5.94 -13.67 12.49
C ASN A 183 -4.64 -12.99 12.03
N SER A 184 -4.56 -12.65 10.74
CA SER A 184 -3.37 -12.09 10.08
C SER A 184 -3.36 -10.55 10.01
N SER A 185 -4.39 -9.89 10.57
CA SER A 185 -4.47 -8.43 10.61
C SER A 185 -4.96 -7.91 11.95
N ILE A 186 -4.46 -6.72 12.31
CA ILE A 186 -4.94 -5.90 13.41
C ILE A 186 -5.07 -4.47 12.90
N ARG A 187 -6.13 -3.77 13.33
CA ARG A 187 -6.32 -2.35 13.05
C ARG A 187 -6.31 -1.58 14.36
N LEU A 188 -5.42 -0.60 14.45
CA LEU A 188 -5.31 0.30 15.59
C LEU A 188 -5.53 1.72 15.09
N GLU A 189 -6.46 2.45 15.71
CA GLU A 189 -6.61 3.89 15.49
C GLU A 189 -5.76 4.63 16.51
N VAL A 190 -4.82 5.44 16.02
CA VAL A 190 -3.87 6.19 16.86
C VAL A 190 -4.00 7.67 16.55
N GLN A 191 -4.23 8.49 17.58
CA GLN A 191 -4.28 9.95 17.46
C GLN A 191 -2.87 10.55 17.39
N ALA A 192 -2.14 10.24 16.32
CA ALA A 192 -0.77 10.68 16.10
C ALA A 192 -0.54 11.01 14.62
N ASN A 193 0.54 11.75 14.34
CA ASN A 193 1.02 11.92 12.97
C ASN A 193 1.64 10.61 12.46
N TRP A 194 1.38 10.26 11.20
CA TRP A 194 1.88 9.04 10.56
C TRP A 194 3.42 8.90 10.66
N LYS A 195 4.15 10.02 10.57
CA LYS A 195 5.62 10.04 10.66
C LYS A 195 6.14 9.43 11.95
N LEU A 196 5.45 9.64 13.07
CA LEU A 196 5.89 9.09 14.36
C LEU A 196 5.86 7.56 14.38
N ALA A 197 4.89 6.94 13.70
CA ALA A 197 4.83 5.48 13.60
C ALA A 197 5.96 4.94 12.71
N VAL A 198 6.24 5.62 11.59
CA VAL A 198 7.33 5.23 10.67
C VAL A 198 8.70 5.46 11.31
N GLU A 199 8.95 6.63 11.88
CA GLU A 199 10.21 6.96 12.56
C GLU A 199 10.51 5.98 13.69
N ASN A 200 9.52 5.63 14.51
CA ASN A 200 9.69 4.64 15.57
C ASN A 200 9.95 3.23 15.01
N TYR A 201 9.30 2.86 13.90
CA TYR A 201 9.56 1.59 13.22
C TYR A 201 10.95 1.51 12.58
N LEU A 202 11.64 2.63 12.39
CA LEU A 202 12.98 2.69 11.81
C LEU A 202 14.12 2.71 12.85
N GLU A 203 13.81 2.67 14.15
CA GLU A 203 14.81 2.62 15.21
C GLU A 203 14.50 1.61 16.35
N ALA A 204 15.56 1.09 16.97
CA ALA A 204 15.47 0.23 18.16
C ALA A 204 15.91 0.96 19.45
N TYR A 205 16.28 2.25 19.35
CA TYR A 205 16.91 3.00 20.45
C TYR A 205 16.02 3.11 21.68
N HIS A 206 14.69 3.12 21.49
CA HIS A 206 13.71 3.17 22.57
C HIS A 206 13.59 1.85 23.37
N LEU A 207 14.05 0.70 22.83
CA LEU A 207 13.83 -0.63 23.41
C LEU A 207 14.25 -0.76 24.88
N PRO A 208 15.46 -0.32 25.31
CA PRO A 208 15.90 -0.53 26.70
C PRO A 208 15.03 0.19 27.74
N THR A 209 14.38 1.29 27.36
CA THR A 209 13.61 2.14 28.28
C THR A 209 12.11 1.87 28.20
N VAL A 210 11.54 1.86 26.99
CA VAL A 210 10.10 1.71 26.79
C VAL A 210 9.67 0.24 26.85
N HIS A 211 10.54 -0.68 26.38
CA HIS A 211 10.24 -2.11 26.31
C HIS A 211 11.32 -2.97 27.00
N PRO A 212 11.57 -2.80 28.30
CA PRO A 212 12.66 -3.49 28.99
C PRO A 212 12.53 -5.02 28.98
N ALA A 213 11.31 -5.56 28.86
CA ALA A 213 11.08 -7.00 28.69
C ALA A 213 11.42 -7.47 27.27
N LEU A 214 11.07 -6.68 26.24
CA LEU A 214 11.44 -7.00 24.86
C LEU A 214 12.95 -6.92 24.66
N ASN A 215 13.61 -5.92 25.23
CA ASN A 215 15.06 -5.77 25.13
C ASN A 215 15.85 -6.93 25.78
N GLN A 216 15.22 -7.78 26.59
CA GLN A 216 15.87 -9.01 27.10
C GLN A 216 15.95 -10.11 26.05
N ILE A 217 14.99 -10.16 25.12
CA ILE A 217 14.90 -11.20 24.08
C ILE A 217 15.28 -10.67 22.68
N SER A 218 15.19 -9.36 22.46
CA SER A 218 15.54 -8.64 21.25
C SER A 218 16.37 -7.40 21.63
N PRO A 219 17.63 -7.55 22.07
CA PRO A 219 18.41 -6.45 22.61
C PRO A 219 18.75 -5.42 21.53
N LEU A 220 18.79 -4.13 21.90
CA LEU A 220 19.23 -3.04 21.02
C LEU A 220 20.57 -3.33 20.31
N ALA A 221 21.52 -4.00 20.99
CA ALA A 221 22.82 -4.33 20.41
C ALA A 221 22.77 -5.31 19.23
N GLU A 222 21.66 -6.04 19.08
CA GLU A 222 21.41 -7.00 18.00
C GLU A 222 20.63 -6.37 16.83
N HIS A 223 20.40 -5.05 16.86
CA HIS A 223 19.67 -4.34 15.81
C HIS A 223 20.59 -3.38 15.04
N GLU A 224 20.44 -3.39 13.73
CA GLU A 224 21.10 -2.45 12.81
C GLU A 224 20.05 -1.66 12.03
N ILE A 225 20.32 -0.37 11.79
CA ILE A 225 19.54 0.46 10.88
C ILE A 225 20.17 0.36 9.49
N HIS A 226 19.36 -0.02 8.51
CA HIS A 226 19.74 -0.03 7.11
C HIS A 226 19.10 1.15 6.39
N LEU A 227 19.90 1.86 5.60
CA LEU A 227 19.45 2.98 4.76
C LEU A 227 19.86 2.69 3.32
N ASP A 228 18.89 2.80 2.41
CA ASP A 228 19.07 2.71 0.97
C ASP A 228 18.49 3.99 0.32
N GLU A 229 18.53 4.09 -1.01
CA GLU A 229 17.99 5.25 -1.73
C GLU A 229 16.46 5.30 -1.65
N ASN A 230 15.79 4.15 -1.79
CA ASN A 230 14.33 4.05 -1.91
C ASN A 230 13.65 3.40 -0.71
N PHE A 231 14.41 2.93 0.30
CA PHE A 231 13.85 2.35 1.50
C PHE A 231 14.80 2.51 2.69
N ALA A 232 14.24 2.41 3.89
CA ALA A 232 14.99 2.31 5.14
C ALA A 232 14.43 1.14 5.94
N GLY A 233 15.17 0.63 6.92
CA GLY A 233 14.65 -0.47 7.72
C GLY A 233 15.52 -0.86 8.90
N GLN A 234 15.04 -1.84 9.64
CA GLN A 234 15.78 -2.48 10.70
C GLN A 234 16.18 -3.91 10.32
N LEU A 235 17.36 -4.32 10.74
CA LEU A 235 17.81 -5.71 10.75
C LEU A 235 17.91 -6.15 12.21
N SER A 236 17.44 -7.35 12.52
CA SER A 236 17.66 -8.02 13.80
C SER A 236 18.51 -9.27 13.55
N HIS A 237 19.52 -9.50 14.39
CA HIS A 237 20.39 -10.69 14.33
C HIS A 237 20.04 -11.77 15.37
N CYS A 238 18.97 -11.57 16.13
CA CYS A 238 18.53 -12.47 17.19
C CYS A 238 17.09 -12.94 17.02
N TYR A 239 16.60 -12.98 15.77
CA TYR A 239 15.27 -13.45 15.46
C TYR A 239 15.11 -14.93 15.79
N THR A 240 13.94 -15.31 16.30
CA THR A 240 13.62 -16.71 16.62
C THR A 240 12.48 -17.17 15.72
N LEU A 241 12.72 -18.20 14.90
CA LEU A 241 11.71 -18.80 14.03
C LEU A 241 10.55 -19.46 14.79
N GLY A 242 10.63 -19.57 16.11
CA GLY A 242 9.67 -20.29 16.95
C GLY A 242 8.25 -19.69 16.90
N ALA A 243 7.27 -20.54 16.67
CA ALA A 243 5.83 -20.21 16.69
C ALA A 243 5.12 -20.72 17.96
N GLY A 244 5.90 -21.09 19.00
CA GLY A 244 5.40 -21.76 20.21
C GLY A 244 5.15 -23.26 20.03
N GLY A 245 5.11 -24.00 21.14
CA GLY A 245 4.80 -25.45 21.14
C GLY A 245 5.79 -26.33 20.35
N GLY A 246 7.05 -25.90 20.21
CA GLY A 246 8.09 -26.61 19.45
C GLY A 246 7.98 -26.50 17.93
N ARG A 247 7.09 -25.64 17.42
CA ARG A 247 6.96 -25.37 15.97
C ARG A 247 7.78 -24.16 15.57
N HIS A 248 8.10 -24.06 14.29
CA HIS A 248 8.72 -22.89 13.69
C HIS A 248 7.89 -22.38 12.49
N LEU A 249 8.06 -21.11 12.14
CA LEU A 249 7.55 -20.54 10.91
C LEU A 249 8.23 -21.18 9.68
N PRO A 250 7.52 -21.34 8.55
CA PRO A 250 8.14 -21.85 7.33
C PRO A 250 9.28 -20.93 6.88
N VAL A 251 10.33 -21.53 6.33
CA VAL A 251 11.47 -20.81 5.71
C VAL A 251 11.50 -21.10 4.22
N PHE A 252 12.03 -20.18 3.43
CA PHE A 252 12.26 -20.45 2.01
C PHE A 252 13.32 -21.54 1.85
N PRO A 253 13.17 -22.47 0.88
CA PRO A 253 14.16 -23.51 0.65
C PRO A 253 15.56 -22.98 0.31
N ALA A 254 15.64 -21.75 -0.22
CA ALA A 254 16.90 -21.09 -0.54
C ALA A 254 17.48 -20.26 0.62
N TRP A 255 16.76 -20.12 1.74
CA TRP A 255 17.20 -19.31 2.87
C TRP A 255 18.40 -19.99 3.53
N PRO A 256 19.57 -19.35 3.60
CA PRO A 256 20.75 -19.95 4.22
C PRO A 256 20.52 -20.20 5.72
N GLU A 257 20.82 -21.40 6.21
CA GLU A 257 20.66 -21.76 7.63
C GLU A 257 21.41 -20.81 8.56
N ALA A 258 22.58 -20.30 8.12
CA ALA A 258 23.37 -19.33 8.86
C ALA A 258 22.67 -17.98 9.08
N LEU A 259 21.58 -17.70 8.36
CA LEU A 259 20.79 -16.46 8.43
C LEU A 259 19.39 -16.70 9.00
N TYR A 260 19.12 -17.85 9.63
CA TYR A 260 17.82 -18.15 10.23
C TYR A 260 17.49 -17.26 11.44
N GLU A 261 18.51 -16.69 12.07
CA GLU A 261 18.36 -15.74 13.17
C GLU A 261 18.30 -14.29 12.67
N GLU A 262 18.37 -14.06 11.36
CA GLU A 262 18.23 -12.71 10.80
C GLU A 262 16.78 -12.41 10.41
N ALA A 263 16.32 -11.21 10.74
CA ALA A 263 15.04 -10.69 10.26
C ALA A 263 15.20 -9.26 9.74
N GLN A 264 14.60 -8.98 8.58
CA GLN A 264 14.66 -7.68 7.92
C GLN A 264 13.28 -7.04 7.85
N TYR A 265 13.24 -5.76 8.23
CA TYR A 265 12.03 -4.96 8.39
C TYR A 265 12.14 -3.68 7.55
N PRO A 266 12.01 -3.76 6.21
CA PRO A 266 12.06 -2.57 5.37
C PRO A 266 10.76 -1.76 5.47
N ALA A 267 10.89 -0.46 5.27
CA ALA A 267 9.84 0.51 5.02
C ALA A 267 10.19 1.25 3.71
N LEU A 268 9.31 1.11 2.73
CA LEU A 268 9.34 1.73 1.40
C LEU A 268 8.59 3.07 1.41
#